data_AF-A0A2V7FSE6-F1
#
_entry.id   AF-A0A2V7FSE6-F1
#
_cell.length_a   1.000
_cell.length_b   1.000
_cell.length_c   1.000
_cell.angle_alpha   90.00
_cell.angle_beta   90.00
_cell.angle_gamma   90.00
#
_symmetry.space_group_name_H-M   'P 1'
#
loop_
_entity.id
_entity.type
_entity.pdbx_description
1 polymer ?
#
loop_
_entity_poly.entity_id
_entity_poly.type
_entity_poly.pdbx_seq_one_letter_code
_entity_poly.pdbx_strand_id
1 'polypeptide(L)'
;MSARVLNPDLYIVSRAVDDASVTKLARAGANRAISPYAIGGHRLAHLILKPAVVEFFETALRAGSDALNIEDLAVPSDSPAVGRTLDALNIRRVTGANILAILREGTPLVSPPGDFVLSKGDQLLALGTREQLAKLERLIALGRAS
;
A
#
# COMPACT_ATOMS: atom_id res chain seq x y z
N MET A 1 -5.27 5.43 26.37
CA MET A 1 -5.33 4.15 27.11
C MET A 1 -6.75 3.58 27.19
N SER A 2 -7.78 4.38 27.51
CA SER A 2 -9.15 3.86 27.72
C SER A 2 -9.71 3.01 26.58
N ALA A 3 -9.45 3.39 25.32
CA ALA A 3 -9.91 2.63 24.15
C ALA A 3 -9.29 1.21 24.03
N ARG A 4 -7.99 1.06 24.35
CA ARG A 4 -7.27 -0.23 24.29
C ARG A 4 -7.67 -1.17 25.42
N VAL A 5 -7.90 -0.61 26.61
CA VAL A 5 -8.37 -1.39 27.77
C VAL A 5 -9.77 -1.93 27.52
N LEU A 6 -10.63 -1.16 26.85
CA LEU A 6 -11.99 -1.57 26.52
C LEU A 6 -12.04 -2.63 25.41
N ASN A 7 -11.16 -2.53 24.40
CA ASN A 7 -11.06 -3.50 23.33
C ASN A 7 -9.57 -3.71 22.93
N PRO A 8 -8.96 -4.85 23.29
CA PRO A 8 -7.56 -5.13 23.02
C PRO A 8 -7.25 -5.30 21.52
N ASP A 9 -8.25 -5.59 20.68
CA ASP A 9 -8.08 -5.85 19.24
C ASP A 9 -8.37 -4.60 18.37
N LEU A 10 -8.85 -3.51 18.96
CA LEU A 10 -9.20 -2.30 18.22
C LEU A 10 -7.99 -1.69 17.49
N TYR A 11 -8.11 -1.38 16.20
CA TYR A 11 -7.05 -0.68 15.48
C TYR A 11 -7.10 0.84 15.76
N ILE A 12 -6.19 1.32 16.60
CA ILE A 12 -6.14 2.70 17.11
C ILE A 12 -5.13 3.51 16.30
N VAL A 13 -5.61 4.54 15.61
CA VAL A 13 -4.79 5.58 14.99
C VAL A 13 -4.86 6.86 15.83
N SER A 14 -3.71 7.46 16.15
CA SER A 14 -3.63 8.68 16.98
C SER A 14 -2.86 9.80 16.29
N ARG A 15 -3.31 11.04 16.50
CA ARG A 15 -2.61 12.24 16.06
C ARG A 15 -1.67 12.73 17.16
N ALA A 16 -0.38 12.79 16.86
CA ALA A 16 0.65 13.42 17.67
C ALA A 16 0.72 14.93 17.32
N VAL A 17 1.04 15.75 18.33
CA VAL A 17 1.27 17.19 18.15
C VAL A 17 2.68 17.46 17.62
N ASP A 18 3.64 16.58 17.92
CA ASP A 18 5.03 16.62 17.47
C ASP A 18 5.58 15.20 17.30
N ASP A 19 6.76 15.08 16.68
CA ASP A 19 7.40 13.79 16.42
C ASP A 19 7.82 13.05 17.70
N ALA A 20 8.20 13.79 18.75
CA ALA A 20 8.55 13.21 20.04
C ALA A 20 7.35 12.49 20.70
N SER A 21 6.14 12.97 20.42
CA SER A 21 4.89 12.42 20.95
C SER A 21 4.40 11.17 20.20
N VAL A 22 4.88 10.92 18.97
CA VAL A 22 4.56 9.70 18.21
C VAL A 22 4.92 8.44 19.00
N THR A 23 6.16 8.39 19.52
CA THR A 23 6.65 7.24 20.30
C THR A 23 5.86 7.06 21.60
N LYS A 24 5.48 8.15 22.26
CA LYS A 24 4.68 8.11 23.50
C LYS A 24 3.29 7.54 23.24
N LEU A 25 2.64 7.93 22.14
CA LEU A 25 1.32 7.45 21.75
C LEU A 25 1.34 5.97 21.33
N ALA A 26 2.38 5.54 20.61
CA ALA A 26 2.58 4.12 20.29
C ALA A 26 2.68 3.28 21.58
N ARG A 27 3.53 3.70 22.53
CA ARG A 27 3.65 3.05 23.86
C ARG A 27 2.36 3.08 24.68
N ALA A 28 1.50 4.08 24.47
CA ALA A 28 0.20 4.20 25.12
C ALA A 28 -0.90 3.32 24.50
N GLY A 29 -0.56 2.50 23.49
CA GLY A 29 -1.44 1.50 22.89
C GLY A 29 -2.02 1.87 21.52
N ALA A 30 -1.57 2.96 20.89
CA ALA A 30 -1.91 3.23 19.49
C ALA A 30 -1.19 2.25 18.55
N ASN A 31 -1.92 1.65 17.59
CA ASN A 31 -1.29 0.84 16.54
C ASN A 31 -0.46 1.72 15.61
N ARG A 32 -0.92 2.96 15.37
CA ARG A 32 -0.21 3.93 14.55
C ARG A 32 -0.38 5.33 15.13
N ALA A 33 0.71 6.08 15.21
CA ALA A 33 0.69 7.50 15.56
C ALA A 33 1.34 8.31 14.44
N ILE A 34 0.75 9.45 14.09
CA ILE A 34 1.26 10.35 13.05
C ILE A 34 1.36 11.77 13.57
N SER A 35 2.38 12.51 13.13
CA SER A 35 2.54 13.95 13.37
C SER A 35 2.18 14.69 12.08
N PRO A 36 0.96 15.26 11.96
CA PRO A 36 0.55 15.91 10.70
C PRO A 36 1.36 17.16 10.39
N TYR A 37 1.92 17.82 11.41
CA TYR A 37 2.74 19.01 11.21
C TYR A 37 4.07 18.68 10.55
N ALA A 38 4.74 17.60 10.96
CA ALA A 38 5.97 17.15 10.30
C ALA A 38 5.71 16.68 8.86
N ILE A 39 4.65 15.88 8.65
CA ILE A 39 4.22 15.44 7.32
C ILE A 39 3.88 16.66 6.43
N GLY A 40 3.11 17.60 6.96
CA GLY A 40 2.71 18.83 6.28
C GLY A 40 3.91 19.71 5.92
N GLY A 41 4.87 19.88 6.83
CA GLY A 41 6.08 20.65 6.58
C GLY A 41 6.95 20.06 5.46
N HIS A 42 7.19 18.74 5.49
CA HIS A 42 7.90 18.04 4.42
C HIS A 42 7.19 18.19 3.07
N ARG A 43 5.86 18.13 3.10
CA ARG A 43 5.02 18.29 1.92
C ARG A 43 5.10 19.69 1.33
N LEU A 44 5.06 20.73 2.16
CA LEU A 44 5.24 22.11 1.72
C LEU A 44 6.60 22.32 1.04
N ALA A 45 7.67 21.75 1.61
CA ALA A 45 8.99 21.78 0.97
C ALA A 45 8.97 21.06 -0.40
N HIS A 46 8.34 19.89 -0.49
CA HIS A 46 8.22 19.16 -1.76
C HIS A 46 7.33 19.85 -2.80
N LEU A 47 6.35 20.66 -2.42
CA LEU A 47 5.58 21.45 -3.38
C LEU A 47 6.44 22.50 -4.10
N ILE A 48 7.48 23.02 -3.44
CA ILE A 48 8.43 23.94 -4.05
C ILE A 48 9.43 23.18 -4.92
N LEU A 49 10.00 22.10 -4.38
CA LEU A 49 11.11 21.39 -5.01
C LEU A 49 10.68 20.40 -6.12
N LYS A 50 9.52 19.77 -5.95
CA LYS A 50 9.01 18.67 -6.79
C LYS A 50 7.47 18.67 -6.89
N PRO A 51 6.84 19.76 -7.35
CA PRO A 51 5.38 19.91 -7.37
C PRO A 51 4.67 18.75 -8.11
N ALA A 52 5.17 18.38 -9.29
CA ALA A 52 4.59 17.31 -10.11
C ALA A 52 4.54 15.95 -9.40
N VAL A 53 5.50 15.66 -8.52
CA VAL A 53 5.51 14.41 -7.75
C VAL A 53 4.39 14.41 -6.72
N VAL A 54 4.18 15.53 -6.02
CA VAL A 54 3.12 15.66 -5.01
C VAL A 54 1.74 15.55 -5.67
N GLU A 55 1.53 16.24 -6.79
CA GLU A 55 0.28 16.21 -7.56
C GLU A 55 -0.04 14.82 -8.11
N PHE A 56 0.99 14.09 -8.57
CA PHE A 56 0.84 12.70 -9.00
C PHE A 56 0.33 11.81 -7.85
N PHE A 57 0.96 11.88 -6.67
CA PHE A 57 0.52 11.09 -5.51
C PHE A 57 -0.87 11.49 -5.03
N GLU A 58 -1.25 12.78 -5.06
CA GLU A 58 -2.62 13.18 -4.75
C GLU A 58 -3.62 12.57 -5.72
N THR A 59 -3.31 12.57 -7.01
CA THR A 59 -4.16 11.95 -8.04
C THR A 59 -4.28 10.45 -7.80
N ALA A 60 -3.16 9.78 -7.52
CA ALA A 60 -3.11 8.34 -7.31
C ALA A 60 -3.79 7.86 -6.01
N LEU A 61 -3.89 8.72 -5.00
CA LEU A 61 -4.53 8.43 -3.71
C LEU A 61 -6.00 8.86 -3.64
N ARG A 62 -6.54 9.52 -4.69
CA ARG A 62 -7.94 9.92 -4.77
C ARG A 62 -8.82 8.70 -5.08
N ALA A 63 -9.29 8.05 -4.02
CA ALA A 63 -10.21 6.91 -4.10
C ALA A 63 -11.50 7.27 -4.87
N GLY A 64 -11.90 6.38 -5.79
CA GLY A 64 -13.21 6.43 -6.45
C GLY A 64 -13.26 7.18 -7.78
N SER A 65 -12.13 7.60 -8.35
CA SER A 65 -12.08 8.12 -9.73
C SER A 65 -11.66 7.03 -10.73
N ASP A 66 -12.15 7.11 -11.97
CA ASP A 66 -11.70 6.28 -13.10
C ASP A 66 -10.26 6.60 -13.55
N ALA A 67 -9.55 7.44 -12.81
CA ALA A 67 -8.17 7.82 -13.08
C ALA A 67 -7.20 6.75 -12.56
N LEU A 68 -6.19 7.18 -11.81
CA LEU A 68 -5.10 6.37 -11.32
C LEU A 68 -5.31 6.03 -9.84
N ASN A 69 -5.11 4.77 -9.46
CA ASN A 69 -5.25 4.29 -8.09
C ASN A 69 -3.99 3.51 -7.70
N ILE A 70 -3.65 3.56 -6.41
CA ILE A 70 -2.65 2.67 -5.79
C ILE A 70 -3.38 1.77 -4.80
N GLU A 71 -3.26 0.46 -4.99
CA GLU A 71 -3.86 -0.54 -4.11
C GLU A 71 -2.83 -1.53 -3.60
N ASP A 72 -3.12 -2.07 -2.42
CA ASP A 72 -2.40 -3.18 -1.81
C ASP A 72 -3.23 -4.45 -2.04
N LEU A 73 -2.71 -5.36 -2.86
CA LEU A 73 -3.37 -6.61 -3.21
C LEU A 73 -2.61 -7.79 -2.60
N ALA A 74 -3.26 -8.48 -1.67
CA ALA A 74 -2.69 -9.67 -1.04
C ALA A 74 -2.70 -10.86 -2.02
N VAL A 75 -1.64 -11.68 -2.01
CA VAL A 75 -1.57 -12.97 -2.71
C VAL A 75 -2.13 -14.05 -1.81
N PRO A 76 -3.33 -14.59 -2.10
CA PRO A 76 -3.91 -15.67 -1.30
C PRO A 76 -3.03 -16.92 -1.34
N SER A 77 -3.16 -17.77 -0.32
CA SER A 77 -2.40 -19.02 -0.24
C SER A 77 -2.72 -20.03 -1.35
N ASP A 78 -3.91 -19.96 -1.92
CA ASP A 78 -4.42 -20.75 -3.05
C ASP A 78 -4.24 -20.02 -4.40
N SER A 79 -3.50 -18.92 -4.43
CA SER A 79 -3.26 -18.14 -5.63
C SER A 79 -2.59 -18.95 -6.75
N PRO A 80 -3.09 -18.85 -8.00
CA PRO A 80 -2.44 -19.45 -9.17
C PRO A 80 -1.13 -18.74 -9.56
N ALA A 81 -0.82 -17.61 -8.91
CA ALA A 81 0.40 -16.85 -9.12
C ALA A 81 1.55 -17.30 -8.20
N VAL A 82 1.26 -18.07 -7.14
CA VAL A 82 2.28 -18.60 -6.22
C VAL A 82 3.26 -19.51 -6.96
N GLY A 83 4.55 -19.30 -6.72
CA GLY A 83 5.63 -20.05 -7.37
C GLY A 83 5.96 -19.58 -8.79
N ARG A 84 5.27 -18.56 -9.31
CA ARG A 84 5.56 -17.96 -10.63
C ARG A 84 6.37 -16.68 -10.48
N THR A 85 7.22 -16.41 -11.46
CA THR A 85 7.95 -15.13 -11.55
C THR A 85 7.05 -14.02 -12.09
N LEU A 86 7.40 -12.76 -11.82
CA LEU A 86 6.68 -11.60 -12.39
C LEU A 86 6.72 -11.60 -13.92
N ASP A 87 7.84 -12.01 -14.53
CA ASP A 87 7.99 -12.16 -15.98
C ASP A 87 7.08 -13.26 -16.52
N ALA A 88 6.97 -14.40 -15.83
CA ALA A 88 6.07 -15.48 -16.24
C ALA A 88 4.60 -15.07 -16.15
N LEU A 89 4.25 -14.16 -15.25
CA LEU A 89 2.90 -13.63 -15.10
C LEU A 89 2.60 -12.52 -16.11
N ASN A 90 3.62 -11.82 -16.62
CA ASN A 90 3.47 -10.72 -17.58
C ASN A 90 2.41 -9.68 -17.15
N ILE A 91 2.39 -9.35 -15.86
CA ILE A 91 1.30 -8.59 -15.21
C ILE A 91 0.91 -7.33 -16.00
N ARG A 92 1.88 -6.48 -16.33
CA ARG A 92 1.62 -5.22 -17.04
C ARG A 92 1.00 -5.45 -18.41
N ARG A 93 1.44 -6.46 -19.15
CA ARG A 93 0.90 -6.77 -20.48
C ARG A 93 -0.51 -7.35 -20.42
N VAL A 94 -0.79 -8.18 -19.41
CA VAL A 94 -2.08 -8.88 -19.27
C VAL A 94 -3.16 -7.97 -18.66
N THR A 95 -2.78 -7.14 -17.69
CA THR A 95 -3.72 -6.39 -16.84
C THR A 95 -3.67 -4.89 -17.08
N GLY A 96 -2.54 -4.37 -17.55
CA GLY A 96 -2.26 -2.92 -17.61
C GLY A 96 -1.72 -2.33 -16.30
N ALA A 97 -1.84 -3.04 -15.17
CA ALA A 97 -1.35 -2.57 -13.87
C ALA A 97 0.17 -2.68 -13.76
N ASN A 98 0.78 -1.80 -12.95
CA ASN A 98 2.21 -1.80 -12.69
C ASN A 98 2.50 -2.14 -11.23
N ILE A 99 3.44 -3.04 -10.98
CA ILE A 99 3.86 -3.39 -9.61
C ILE A 99 4.96 -2.42 -9.18
N LEU A 100 4.67 -1.62 -8.15
CA LEU A 100 5.62 -0.66 -7.59
C LEU A 100 6.52 -1.30 -6.55
N ALA A 101 5.95 -2.17 -5.71
CA ALA A 101 6.66 -2.88 -4.67
C ALA A 101 5.96 -4.19 -4.31
N ILE A 102 6.72 -5.10 -3.70
CA ILE A 102 6.18 -6.29 -3.03
C ILE A 102 6.58 -6.23 -1.56
N LEU A 103 5.62 -6.36 -0.66
CA LEU A 103 5.89 -6.49 0.76
C LEU A 103 5.82 -7.97 1.12
N ARG A 104 6.92 -8.52 1.64
CA ARG A 104 6.99 -9.88 2.19
C ARG A 104 7.30 -9.77 3.66
N GLU A 105 6.39 -10.26 4.50
CA GLU A 105 6.52 -10.20 5.97
C GLU A 105 6.80 -8.77 6.48
N GLY A 106 6.18 -7.77 5.84
CA GLY A 106 6.36 -6.35 6.15
C GLY A 106 7.65 -5.72 5.61
N THR A 107 8.53 -6.48 4.96
CA THR A 107 9.73 -5.95 4.31
C THR A 107 9.41 -5.56 2.86
N PRO A 108 9.53 -4.28 2.48
CA PRO A 108 9.26 -3.83 1.12
C PRO A 108 10.45 -4.11 0.19
N LEU A 109 10.18 -4.73 -0.96
CA LEU A 109 11.06 -4.78 -2.12
C LEU A 109 10.50 -3.81 -3.18
N VAL A 110 11.16 -2.66 -3.33
CA VAL A 110 10.78 -1.63 -4.32
C VAL A 110 11.29 -2.04 -5.70
N SER A 111 10.48 -1.81 -6.73
CA SER A 111 10.79 -2.16 -8.13
C SER A 111 11.26 -3.62 -8.25
N PRO A 112 10.40 -4.59 -7.88
CA PRO A 112 10.80 -5.99 -7.85
C PRO A 112 11.27 -6.44 -9.25
N PRO A 113 12.34 -7.23 -9.34
CA PRO A 113 12.86 -7.70 -10.62
C PRO A 113 11.91 -8.73 -11.25
N GLY A 114 12.01 -8.90 -12.57
CA GLY A 114 11.13 -9.79 -13.34
C GLY A 114 11.22 -11.26 -12.93
N ASP A 115 12.39 -11.69 -12.43
CA ASP A 115 12.65 -13.04 -11.92
C ASP A 115 12.17 -13.26 -10.48
N PHE A 116 11.61 -12.25 -9.81
CA PHE A 116 11.07 -12.38 -8.46
C PHE A 116 9.91 -13.38 -8.44
N VAL A 117 10.02 -14.41 -7.59
CA VAL A 117 9.00 -15.45 -7.41
C VAL A 117 7.99 -15.04 -6.34
N LEU A 118 6.72 -14.95 -6.74
CA LEU A 118 5.63 -14.67 -5.80
C LEU A 118 5.40 -15.83 -4.83
N SER A 119 5.18 -15.49 -3.58
CA SER A 119 4.84 -16.41 -2.49
C SER A 119 3.50 -16.04 -1.88
N LYS A 120 2.87 -17.02 -1.21
CA LYS A 120 1.65 -16.78 -0.44
C LYS A 120 1.90 -15.70 0.61
N GLY A 121 0.93 -14.81 0.81
CA GLY A 121 1.03 -13.72 1.78
C GLY A 121 1.88 -12.54 1.33
N ASP A 122 2.48 -12.58 0.14
CA ASP A 122 3.02 -11.38 -0.48
C ASP A 122 1.92 -10.33 -0.66
N GLN A 123 2.27 -9.07 -0.49
CA GLN A 123 1.39 -7.94 -0.78
C GLN A 123 1.95 -7.16 -1.95
N LEU A 124 1.17 -7.04 -3.04
CA LEU A 124 1.56 -6.30 -4.22
C LEU A 124 1.04 -4.87 -4.09
N LEU A 125 1.96 -3.91 -3.98
CA LEU A 125 1.63 -2.50 -4.11
C LEU A 125 1.56 -2.18 -5.61
N ALA A 126 0.35 -2.06 -6.14
CA ALA A 126 0.11 -1.90 -7.57
C ALA A 126 -0.49 -0.54 -7.91
N LEU A 127 -0.12 -0.03 -9.09
CA LEU A 127 -0.61 1.22 -9.67
C LEU A 127 -1.38 0.91 -10.96
N GLY A 128 -2.57 1.47 -11.10
CA GLY A 128 -3.35 1.35 -12.33
C GLY A 128 -4.71 2.02 -12.24
N THR A 129 -5.50 1.94 -13.31
CA THR A 129 -6.93 2.26 -13.24
C THR A 129 -7.66 1.19 -12.44
N ARG A 130 -8.88 1.49 -11.98
CA ARG A 130 -9.72 0.54 -11.27
C ARG A 130 -9.90 -0.78 -12.05
N GLU A 131 -10.11 -0.68 -13.37
CA GLU A 131 -10.26 -1.86 -14.23
C GLU A 131 -8.96 -2.68 -14.31
N GLN A 132 -7.81 -2.02 -14.41
CA GLN A 132 -6.50 -2.69 -14.47
C GLN A 132 -6.18 -3.41 -13.15
N LEU A 133 -6.47 -2.76 -12.02
CA LEU A 133 -6.28 -3.35 -10.69
C LEU A 133 -7.22 -4.52 -10.45
N ALA A 134 -8.50 -4.42 -10.86
CA ALA A 134 -9.43 -5.55 -10.80
C ALA A 134 -9.00 -6.74 -11.68
N LYS A 135 -8.41 -6.47 -12.86
CA LYS A 135 -7.81 -7.52 -13.70
C LYS A 135 -6.62 -8.19 -13.01
N LEU A 136 -5.77 -7.40 -12.34
CA LEU A 136 -4.65 -7.91 -11.55
C LEU A 136 -5.13 -8.76 -10.38
N GLU A 137 -6.10 -8.28 -9.61
CA GLU A 137 -6.69 -9.03 -8.50
C GLU A 137 -7.20 -10.39 -8.97
N ARG A 138 -7.95 -10.46 -10.08
CA ARG A 138 -8.41 -11.74 -10.65
C ARG A 138 -7.28 -12.64 -11.16
N LEU A 139 -6.15 -12.06 -11.57
CA LEU A 139 -4.98 -12.82 -12.03
C LEU A 139 -4.27 -13.48 -10.85
N ILE A 140 -4.24 -12.83 -9.69
CA ILE A 140 -3.52 -13.31 -8.49
C ILE A 140 -4.44 -13.95 -7.45
N ALA A 141 -5.75 -13.75 -7.50
CA ALA A 141 -6.71 -14.35 -6.58
C ALA A 141 -7.77 -15.12 -7.38
N LEU A 142 -8.06 -16.35 -6.96
CA LEU A 142 -9.21 -17.09 -7.47
C LEU A 142 -10.48 -16.42 -6.96
N GLY A 143 -11.11 -15.61 -7.81
CA GLY A 143 -12.50 -15.18 -7.71
C GLY A 143 -13.02 -14.87 -6.31
N ARG A 144 -12.61 -13.75 -5.72
CA ARG A 144 -13.51 -12.98 -4.85
C ARG A 144 -14.02 -11.81 -5.65
N ALA A 145 -15.19 -12.01 -6.28
CA ALA A 145 -16.04 -10.87 -6.60
C ALA A 145 -16.43 -10.25 -5.25
N SER A 146 -15.87 -9.07 -4.97
CA SER A 146 -16.42 -8.18 -3.95
C SER A 146 -17.65 -7.48 -4.52
#